data_AF-A0A918B060-F1
#
_entry.id   AF-A0A918B060-F1
#
_cell.length_a   1.000
_cell.length_b   1.000
_cell.length_c   1.000
_cell.angle_alpha   90.00
_cell.angle_beta   90.00
_cell.angle_gamma   90.00
#
_symmetry.space_group_name_H-M   'P 1'
#
loop_
_entity.id
_entity.type
_entity.pdbx_description
1 polymer ?
#
loop_
_entity_poly.entity_id
_entity_poly.type
_entity_poly.pdbx_seq_one_letter_code
_entity_poly.pdbx_strand_id
1 'polypeptide(L)'
;MELLEVLDEAVAVLKAPLGEDDREQGWTDGLRREVQEEISVRRSVLRRHGPDVMRRLRPRFDEWLEHEGVRPGRLQRLVSDVQRRLVDAPAP
;
A
#
# COMPACT_ATOMS: atom_id res chain seq x y z
N MET A 1 -8.18 0.45 -14.58
CA MET A 1 -6.85 0.89 -14.10
C MET A 1 -6.09 -0.37 -13.79
N GLU A 2 -4.96 -0.55 -14.47
CA GLU A 2 -4.11 -1.73 -14.30
C GLU A 2 -3.53 -1.75 -12.88
N LEU A 3 -3.32 -2.93 -12.30
CA LEU A 3 -2.79 -3.05 -10.93
C LEU A 3 -1.47 -2.29 -10.76
N LEU A 4 -0.63 -2.26 -11.79
CA LEU A 4 0.64 -1.54 -11.76
C LEU A 4 0.45 -0.02 -11.61
N GLU A 5 -0.56 0.56 -12.29
CA GLU A 5 -0.88 1.99 -12.21
C GLU A 5 -1.36 2.37 -10.81
N VAL A 6 -2.18 1.52 -10.19
CA VAL A 6 -2.63 1.71 -8.80
C VAL A 6 -1.45 1.75 -7.83
N LEU A 7 -0.47 0.85 -8.01
CA LEU A 7 0.74 0.84 -7.18
C LEU A 7 1.62 2.07 -7.43
N ASP A 8 1.73 2.53 -8.68
CA ASP A 8 2.47 3.75 -9.02
C ASP A 8 1.84 5.00 -8.36
N GLU A 9 0.52 5.14 -8.43
CA GLU A 9 -0.20 6.23 -7.78
C GLU A 9 -0.04 6.19 -6.26
N ALA A 10 -0.19 5.01 -5.65
CA ALA A 10 -0.04 4.87 -4.20
C ALA A 10 1.36 5.26 -3.71
N VAL A 11 2.41 4.86 -4.43
CA VAL A 11 3.78 5.26 -4.13
C VAL A 11 3.97 6.77 -4.29
N ALA A 12 3.39 7.38 -5.34
CA ALA A 12 3.46 8.83 -5.53
C ALA A 12 2.79 9.60 -4.39
N VAL A 13 1.63 9.15 -3.93
CA VAL A 13 0.93 9.75 -2.78
C VAL A 13 1.74 9.59 -1.50
N LEU A 14 2.25 8.39 -1.21
CA LEU A 14 3.00 8.14 0.03
C LEU A 14 4.40 8.79 0.05
N LYS A 15 4.94 9.20 -1.11
CA LYS A 15 6.18 10.00 -1.18
C LYS A 15 5.99 11.43 -0.66
N ALA A 16 4.78 11.97 -0.73
CA ALA A 16 4.49 13.29 -0.20
C ALA A 16 4.70 13.32 1.34
N PRO A 17 5.13 14.47 1.89
CA PRO A 17 5.13 14.66 3.34
C PRO A 17 3.73 14.49 3.93
N LEU A 18 3.65 13.98 5.16
CA LEU A 18 2.37 13.87 5.87
C LEU A 18 1.76 15.24 6.12
N GLY A 19 0.43 15.34 5.99
CA GLY A 19 -0.36 16.47 6.45
C GLY A 19 -0.61 16.42 7.96
N GLU A 20 -1.30 17.42 8.48
CA GLU A 20 -1.75 17.46 9.89
C GLU A 20 -2.75 16.33 10.16
N ASP A 21 -3.78 16.22 9.31
CA ASP A 21 -4.79 15.15 9.38
C ASP A 21 -4.18 13.74 9.37
N ASP A 22 -3.14 13.51 8.55
CA ASP A 22 -2.49 12.19 8.48
C ASP A 22 -1.80 11.85 9.81
N ARG A 23 -1.12 12.84 10.43
CA ARG A 23 -0.47 12.66 11.73
C ARG A 23 -1.49 12.45 12.84
N GLU A 24 -2.59 13.19 12.83
CA GLU A 24 -3.69 12.96 13.77
C GLU A 24 -4.29 11.56 13.61
N GLN A 25 -4.32 11.03 12.39
CA GLN A 25 -4.76 9.65 12.11
C GLN A 25 -3.73 8.59 12.55
N GLY A 26 -2.61 8.97 13.17
CA GLY A 26 -1.60 8.05 13.68
C GLY A 26 -0.48 7.73 12.69
N TRP A 27 -0.43 8.38 11.52
CA TRP A 27 0.70 8.20 10.63
C TRP A 27 1.96 8.87 11.17
N THR A 28 3.05 8.11 11.16
CA THR A 28 4.39 8.64 11.36
C THR A 28 5.16 8.67 10.04
N ASP A 29 6.17 9.54 9.92
CA ASP A 29 7.00 9.58 8.72
C ASP A 29 7.73 8.24 8.46
N GLY A 30 8.04 7.51 9.56
CA GLY A 30 8.58 6.15 9.53
C GLY A 30 7.59 5.16 8.93
N LEU A 31 6.39 5.06 9.51
CA LEU A 31 5.35 4.16 9.03
C LEU A 31 4.96 4.44 7.58
N ARG A 32 4.78 5.72 7.22
CA ARG A 32 4.51 6.15 5.84
C ARG A 32 5.60 5.64 4.89
N ARG A 33 6.86 5.79 5.27
CA ARG A 33 8.00 5.35 4.47
C ARG A 33 8.04 3.83 4.34
N GLU A 34 7.86 3.10 5.43
CA GLU A 34 7.88 1.64 5.43
C GLU A 34 6.76 1.07 4.54
N VAL A 35 5.54 1.61 4.64
CA VAL A 35 4.42 1.22 3.76
C VAL A 35 4.73 1.55 2.29
N GLN A 36 5.32 2.72 2.02
CA GLN A 36 5.73 3.10 0.67
C GLN A 36 6.78 2.16 0.09
N GLU A 37 7.77 1.78 0.88
CA GLU A 37 8.83 0.83 0.50
C GLU A 37 8.25 -0.55 0.21
N GLU A 38 7.36 -1.05 1.07
CA GLU A 38 6.69 -2.34 0.86
C GLU A 38 5.85 -2.33 -0.43
N ILE A 39 5.04 -1.30 -0.68
CA ILE A 39 4.29 -1.17 -1.94
C ILE A 39 5.25 -1.13 -3.14
N SER A 40 6.42 -0.50 -3.01
CA SER A 40 7.42 -0.45 -4.08
C SER A 40 8.07 -1.82 -4.36
N VAL A 41 8.28 -2.64 -3.32
CA VAL A 41 8.70 -4.04 -3.46
C VAL A 41 7.61 -4.82 -4.20
N ARG A 42 6.34 -4.67 -3.81
CA ARG A 42 5.22 -5.34 -4.48
C ARG A 42 5.13 -4.96 -5.95
N ARG A 43 5.25 -3.68 -6.26
CA ARG A 43 5.31 -3.17 -7.63
C ARG A 43 6.47 -3.79 -8.42
N SER A 44 7.66 -3.87 -7.84
CA SER A 44 8.83 -4.48 -8.48
C SER A 44 8.61 -5.96 -8.80
N VAL A 45 8.04 -6.72 -7.84
CA VAL A 45 7.72 -8.13 -8.05
C VAL A 45 6.65 -8.31 -9.11
N LEU A 46 5.57 -7.51 -9.09
CA LEU A 46 4.52 -7.56 -10.11
C LEU A 46 5.10 -7.33 -11.51
N ARG A 47 5.98 -6.34 -11.67
CA ARG A 47 6.61 -6.02 -12.96
C ARG A 47 7.55 -7.11 -13.47
N ARG A 48 8.27 -7.80 -12.57
CA ARG A 48 9.32 -8.78 -12.94
C ARG A 48 8.81 -10.21 -13.03
N HIS A 49 7.82 -10.55 -12.20
CA HIS A 49 7.40 -11.93 -11.94
C HIS A 49 5.89 -12.14 -12.14
N GLY A 50 5.14 -11.08 -12.45
CA GLY A 50 3.72 -11.16 -12.72
C GLY A 50 2.84 -11.29 -11.46
N PRO A 51 1.50 -11.30 -11.65
CA PRO A 51 0.52 -11.28 -10.58
C PRO A 51 0.50 -12.57 -9.74
N ASP A 52 0.87 -13.73 -10.31
CA ASP A 52 0.83 -15.02 -9.62
C ASP A 52 1.89 -15.13 -8.52
N VAL A 53 3.11 -14.69 -8.83
CA VAL A 53 4.19 -14.64 -7.83
C VAL A 53 3.87 -13.59 -6.77
N MET A 54 3.31 -12.44 -7.18
CA MET A 54 2.90 -11.40 -6.25
C MET A 54 1.90 -11.90 -5.21
N ARG A 55 0.85 -12.63 -5.63
CA ARG A 55 -0.16 -13.15 -4.70
C ARG A 55 0.38 -14.08 -3.62
N ARG A 56 1.45 -14.83 -3.91
CA ARG A 56 2.09 -15.71 -2.90
C ARG A 56 2.64 -14.94 -1.71
N LEU A 57 2.98 -13.67 -1.90
CA LEU A 57 3.53 -12.83 -0.85
C LEU A 57 2.47 -12.27 0.12
N ARG A 58 1.17 -12.54 -0.10
CA ARG A 58 0.01 -12.18 0.75
C ARG A 58 0.20 -10.88 1.56
N PRO A 59 0.09 -9.69 0.94
CA PRO A 59 0.29 -8.43 1.65
C PRO A 59 -0.76 -8.28 2.77
N ARG A 60 -0.31 -7.82 3.94
CA ARG A 60 -1.14 -7.64 5.15
C ARG A 60 -0.99 -6.23 5.71
N PHE A 61 -1.28 -5.26 4.86
CA PHE A 61 -1.25 -3.86 5.25
C PHE A 61 -2.32 -3.53 6.30
N ASP A 62 -3.52 -4.09 6.21
CA ASP A 62 -4.58 -3.78 7.18
C ASP A 62 -4.21 -4.23 8.60
N GLU A 63 -3.70 -5.46 8.76
CA GLU A 63 -3.20 -5.96 10.06
C GLU A 63 -2.06 -5.09 10.60
N TRP A 64 -1.16 -4.65 9.69
CA TRP A 64 -0.05 -3.78 10.07
C TRP A 64 -0.51 -2.38 10.51
N LEU A 65 -1.39 -1.75 9.73
CA LEU A 65 -1.94 -0.43 10.07
C LEU A 65 -2.77 -0.47 11.36
N GLU A 66 -3.50 -1.56 11.61
CA GLU A 66 -4.19 -1.79 12.87
C GLU A 66 -3.21 -1.90 14.04
N HIS A 67 -2.11 -2.65 13.87
CA HIS A 67 -1.07 -2.79 14.89
C HIS A 67 -0.43 -1.45 15.27
N GLU A 68 -0.21 -0.58 14.27
CA GLU A 68 0.35 0.76 14.46
C GLU A 68 -0.67 1.78 14.98
N GLY A 69 -1.94 1.37 15.16
CA GLY A 69 -3.00 2.24 15.67
C GLY A 69 -3.45 3.31 14.67
N VAL A 70 -3.25 3.09 13.37
CA VAL A 70 -3.67 4.03 12.34
C VAL A 70 -5.20 4.06 12.24
N ARG A 71 -5.76 5.26 12.41
CA ARG A 71 -7.19 5.51 12.31
C ARG A 71 -7.65 5.59 10.85
N PRO A 72 -8.93 5.33 10.57
CA PRO A 72 -9.50 5.47 9.23
C PRO A 72 -9.26 6.87 8.66
N GLY A 73 -8.86 6.93 7.39
CA GLY A 73 -8.19 8.11 6.86
C GLY A 73 -8.04 8.11 5.35
N ARG A 74 -7.45 9.16 4.79
CA ARG A 74 -7.12 9.19 3.34
C ARG A 74 -6.05 8.15 3.01
N LEU A 75 -4.91 8.19 3.72
CA LEU A 75 -3.81 7.26 3.48
C LEU A 75 -4.16 5.82 3.86
N GLN A 76 -4.90 5.62 4.95
CA GLN A 76 -5.38 4.29 5.34
C GLN A 76 -6.26 3.68 4.24
N ARG A 77 -7.25 4.42 3.71
CA ARG A 77 -8.11 3.93 2.62
C ARG A 77 -7.35 3.66 1.33
N LEU A 78 -6.36 4.48 1.00
CA LEU A 78 -5.49 4.25 -0.15
C LEU A 78 -4.76 2.91 -0.02
N VAL A 79 -4.17 2.65 1.15
CA VAL A 79 -3.41 1.42 1.40
C VAL A 79 -4.33 0.19 1.45
N SER A 80 -5.52 0.31 2.03
CA SER A 80 -6.52 -0.76 1.98
C SER A 80 -7.02 -1.04 0.55
N ASP A 81 -7.18 -0.01 -0.31
CA ASP A 81 -7.50 -0.26 -1.73
C ASP A 81 -6.34 -0.98 -2.42
N VAL A 82 -5.09 -0.59 -2.18
CA VAL A 82 -3.91 -1.31 -2.69
C VAL A 82 -3.93 -2.77 -2.26
N GLN A 83 -4.16 -3.06 -0.98
CA GLN A 83 -4.26 -4.43 -0.50
C GLN A 83 -5.36 -5.20 -1.22
N ARG A 84 -6.56 -4.62 -1.30
CA ARG A 84 -7.70 -5.24 -1.98
C ARG A 84 -7.37 -5.59 -3.43
N ARG A 85 -6.77 -4.66 -4.18
CA ARG A 85 -6.38 -4.89 -5.58
C ARG A 85 -5.29 -5.95 -5.73
N LEU A 86 -4.36 -6.03 -4.77
CA LEU A 86 -3.34 -7.08 -4.75
C LEU A 86 -3.93 -8.47 -4.49
N VAL A 87 -5.04 -8.55 -3.73
CA VAL A 87 -5.76 -9.81 -3.46
C VAL A 87 -6.69 -10.18 -4.61
N ASP A 88 -7.42 -9.21 -5.16
CA ASP A 88 -8.53 -9.42 -6.11
C ASP A 88 -8.10 -9.45 -7.59
N ALA A 89 -6.84 -9.17 -7.93
CA ALA A 89 -6.37 -9.22 -9.32
C ALA A 89 -6.76 -10.57 -9.94
N PRO A 90 -7.48 -10.67 -11.07
CA PRO A 90 -7.88 -11.96 -11.64
C PRO A 90 -6.66 -12.78 -12.08
N ALA A 91 -6.68 -14.10 -11.90
CA ALA A 91 -5.72 -14.99 -12.56
C ALA A 91 -6.04 -15.00 -14.06
N PRO A 92 -5.03 -15.09 -14.96
CA PRO A 92 -5.28 -15.26 -16.38
C PRO A 92 -6.10 -16.53 -16.68
#